data_AF-A0A947G6N7-F1
#
_entry.id   AF-A0A947G6N7-F1
#
_cell.length_a   1.000
_cell.length_b   1.000
_cell.length_c   1.000
_cell.angle_alpha   90.00
_cell.angle_beta   90.00
_cell.angle_gamma   90.00
#
_symmetry.space_group_name_H-M   'P 1'
#
loop_
_entity.id
_entity.type
_entity.pdbx_description
1 polymer ?
#
loop_
_entity_poly.entity_id
_entity_poly.type
_entity_poly.pdbx_seq_one_letter_code
_entity_poly.pdbx_strand_id
1 'polypeptide(L)'
;MSDTLDTLDAVYRAVRAASAHVVHDATPTPAVAVVLWRRRADAVVEVYVVRRAPALKFLGGFWSFPGGRIEAADQAAESAVIAAAVREALEELGISLPKAPSAYGHGGRWITPEVVPIRFDAHYLVHEYRGGEPDPSVSGGELDAGAWVSADELEQRWRSGEWLVPSPISRVVRVIGRLADDGVRLGDALDGEVEAENAEPRLWYPIDGVGFAPLRTPTLPPAQHTNSYFIGTGEVAVIDPATPYDDERAELDRIVRALADSGRTIAHVLLTHHHGDHVGAARYIADQLGVPVSAHPITAQLLGAGVVDRHLEDGQVVELAGEPRRRLRAVHTPGHAAGHLCFYEEETGSLVAGDMVAGIGTILIEPSEGDMAEYLRSLERIKELSPRFLLPAHGPLIADPMAKLDDYIRHRLWREQRVIEALRDSGGGSVDELVARAYRDVPPAVHPIAARSLLAHLRKLEDDGRAHRTGDTWSLQAT
;
A
#
# COMPACT_ATOMS: atom_id res chain seq x y z
N MET A 1 -3.55 33.61 -9.06
CA MET A 1 -3.16 32.37 -8.36
C MET A 1 -3.99 32.13 -7.10
N SER A 2 -4.40 33.15 -6.33
CA SER A 2 -5.29 32.94 -5.15
C SER A 2 -6.70 32.46 -5.51
N ASP A 3 -7.34 33.02 -6.55
CA ASP A 3 -8.72 32.65 -6.94
C ASP A 3 -8.87 31.19 -7.41
N THR A 4 -7.79 30.58 -7.90
CA THR A 4 -7.79 29.21 -8.45
C THR A 4 -7.62 28.15 -7.35
N LEU A 5 -6.89 28.49 -6.28
CA LEU A 5 -6.72 27.64 -5.10
C LEU A 5 -8.00 27.62 -4.25
N ASP A 6 -8.68 28.77 -4.09
CA ASP A 6 -9.95 28.88 -3.35
C ASP A 6 -11.08 28.06 -4.01
N THR A 7 -11.08 27.93 -5.34
CA THR A 7 -12.04 27.10 -6.08
C THR A 7 -11.74 25.61 -5.96
N LEU A 8 -10.46 25.22 -5.90
CA LEU A 8 -10.05 23.81 -5.75
C LEU A 8 -10.45 23.27 -4.36
N ASP A 9 -10.14 24.04 -3.32
CA ASP A 9 -10.52 23.75 -1.95
C ASP A 9 -12.05 23.67 -1.79
N ALA A 10 -12.81 24.48 -2.55
CA ALA A 10 -14.26 24.38 -2.58
C ALA A 10 -14.76 23.08 -3.24
N VAL A 11 -14.17 22.66 -4.36
CA VAL A 11 -14.52 21.39 -5.03
C VAL A 11 -14.16 20.20 -4.15
N TYR A 12 -12.98 20.20 -3.54
CA TYR A 12 -12.53 19.13 -2.64
C TYR A 12 -13.37 19.08 -1.37
N ARG A 13 -13.71 20.22 -0.76
CA ARG A 13 -14.66 20.29 0.35
C ARG A 13 -16.04 19.79 -0.04
N ALA A 14 -16.54 20.14 -1.23
CA ALA A 14 -17.83 19.68 -1.71
C ALA A 14 -17.85 18.15 -1.94
N VAL A 15 -16.82 17.59 -2.56
CA VAL A 15 -16.69 16.15 -2.78
C VAL A 15 -16.59 15.40 -1.45
N ARG A 16 -15.81 15.93 -0.50
CA ARG A 16 -15.71 15.37 0.85
C ARG A 16 -17.03 15.41 1.59
N ALA A 17 -17.73 16.56 1.57
CA ALA A 17 -19.05 16.69 2.18
C ALA A 17 -20.06 15.72 1.57
N ALA A 18 -20.02 15.52 0.25
CA ALA A 18 -20.88 14.56 -0.45
C ALA A 18 -20.52 13.09 -0.16
N SER A 19 -19.27 12.82 0.25
CA SER A 19 -18.75 11.48 0.53
C SER A 19 -18.55 11.19 2.03
N ALA A 20 -18.93 12.12 2.92
CA ALA A 20 -18.66 12.10 4.36
C ALA A 20 -19.34 10.95 5.12
N HIS A 21 -19.99 10.02 4.43
CA HIS A 21 -20.75 8.90 5.02
C HIS A 21 -20.18 7.52 4.67
N VAL A 22 -19.02 7.45 3.98
CA VAL A 22 -18.36 6.16 3.74
C VAL A 22 -17.45 5.82 4.91
N VAL A 23 -17.97 5.73 6.13
CA VAL A 23 -17.20 5.08 7.21
C VAL A 23 -17.16 3.59 6.88
N HIS A 24 -15.95 3.04 6.72
CA HIS A 24 -15.79 1.59 6.61
C HIS A 24 -15.99 0.96 7.99
N ASP A 25 -17.22 0.99 8.49
CA ASP A 25 -17.65 0.21 9.66
C ASP A 25 -17.91 -1.24 9.20
N ALA A 26 -16.87 -1.84 8.61
CA ALA A 26 -16.89 -3.24 8.24
C ALA A 26 -16.56 -4.03 9.50
N THR A 27 -17.58 -4.67 10.08
CA THR A 27 -17.40 -5.70 11.11
C THR A 27 -16.35 -6.70 10.61
N PRO A 28 -15.26 -6.94 11.37
CA PRO A 28 -14.26 -7.92 11.01
C PRO A 28 -14.90 -9.28 10.72
N THR A 29 -14.56 -9.87 9.58
CA THR A 29 -15.04 -11.20 9.20
C THR A 29 -14.28 -12.25 10.00
N PRO A 30 -14.94 -13.15 10.75
CA PRO A 30 -14.25 -14.26 11.43
C PRO A 30 -13.46 -15.11 10.44
N ALA A 31 -12.21 -15.41 10.77
CA ALA A 31 -11.30 -16.16 9.91
C ALA A 31 -10.35 -17.03 10.72
N VAL A 32 -9.69 -17.98 10.04
CA VAL A 32 -8.66 -18.83 10.61
C VAL A 32 -7.43 -18.88 9.70
N ALA A 33 -6.25 -18.89 10.29
CA ALA A 33 -4.98 -19.16 9.63
C ALA A 33 -4.30 -20.35 10.33
N VAL A 34 -3.73 -21.26 9.56
CA VAL A 34 -3.12 -22.49 10.09
C VAL A 34 -1.62 -22.49 9.83
N VAL A 35 -0.83 -22.35 10.90
CA VAL A 35 0.61 -22.56 10.89
C VAL A 35 0.88 -24.06 10.86
N LEU A 36 0.91 -24.62 9.65
CA LEU A 36 1.35 -25.99 9.41
C LEU A 36 2.87 -26.03 9.49
N TRP A 37 3.40 -26.88 10.35
CA TRP A 37 4.85 -27.06 10.50
C TRP A 37 5.22 -28.53 10.52
N ARG A 38 6.45 -28.85 10.11
CA ARG A 38 7.01 -30.20 10.21
C ARG A 38 8.48 -30.15 10.60
N ARG A 39 8.97 -31.26 11.16
CA ARG A 39 10.41 -31.45 11.39
C ARG A 39 10.95 -32.48 10.40
N ARG A 40 11.94 -32.08 9.62
CA ARG A 40 12.66 -32.97 8.71
C ARG A 40 13.57 -33.93 9.47
N ALA A 41 14.05 -34.95 8.77
CA ALA A 41 14.99 -35.94 9.31
C ALA A 41 16.33 -35.32 9.77
N ASP A 42 16.73 -34.20 9.17
CA ASP A 42 17.90 -33.39 9.55
C ASP A 42 17.60 -32.38 10.68
N ALA A 43 16.49 -32.56 11.39
CA ALA A 43 15.99 -31.73 12.48
C ALA A 43 15.55 -30.30 12.10
N VAL A 44 15.65 -29.91 10.83
CA VAL A 44 15.19 -28.60 10.35
C VAL A 44 13.67 -28.48 10.50
N VAL A 45 13.23 -27.36 11.07
CA VAL A 45 11.82 -26.98 11.15
C VAL A 45 11.42 -26.28 9.86
N GLU A 46 10.37 -26.78 9.22
CA GLU A 46 9.75 -26.16 8.06
C GLU A 46 8.31 -25.75 8.39
N VAL A 47 7.86 -24.65 7.80
CA VAL A 47 6.46 -24.22 7.79
C VAL A 47 5.92 -24.21 6.38
N TYR A 48 4.63 -24.50 6.24
CA TYR A 48 3.97 -24.43 4.94
C TYR A 48 3.38 -23.04 4.75
N VAL A 49 3.83 -22.34 3.71
CA VAL A 49 3.37 -21.01 3.33
C VAL A 49 2.71 -21.04 1.97
N VAL A 50 1.76 -20.14 1.76
CA VAL A 50 1.01 -19.98 0.52
C VAL A 50 1.12 -18.56 0.02
N ARG A 51 1.07 -18.37 -1.30
CA ARG A 51 1.03 -17.06 -1.92
C ARG A 51 -0.38 -16.79 -2.43
N ARG A 52 -0.93 -15.65 -2.02
CA ARG A 52 -2.19 -15.13 -2.55
C ARG A 52 -1.98 -14.69 -3.99
N ALA A 53 -2.91 -15.04 -4.88
CA ALA A 53 -2.85 -14.65 -6.28
C ALA A 53 -2.70 -13.12 -6.42
N PRO A 54 -1.75 -12.60 -7.24
CA PRO A 54 -1.47 -11.17 -7.35
C PRO A 54 -2.67 -10.29 -7.72
N ALA A 55 -3.65 -10.84 -8.45
CA ALA A 55 -4.85 -10.12 -8.88
C ALA A 55 -5.88 -9.87 -7.76
N LEU A 56 -5.69 -10.43 -6.57
CA LEU A 56 -6.63 -10.26 -5.46
C LEU A 56 -6.60 -8.84 -4.90
N LYS A 57 -7.80 -8.33 -4.58
CA LYS A 57 -7.98 -6.97 -4.02
C LYS A 57 -7.37 -6.77 -2.63
N PHE A 58 -7.19 -7.86 -1.89
CA PHE A 58 -6.65 -7.84 -0.53
C PHE A 58 -5.43 -8.76 -0.43
N LEU A 59 -4.29 -8.16 -0.07
CA LEU A 59 -3.01 -8.84 0.10
C LEU A 59 -2.63 -9.73 -1.12
N GLY A 60 -3.03 -9.34 -2.34
CA GLY A 60 -2.63 -10.03 -3.56
C GLY A 60 -1.10 -10.03 -3.70
N GLY A 61 -0.51 -11.20 -3.92
CA GLY A 61 0.93 -11.40 -4.03
C GLY A 61 1.67 -11.53 -2.69
N PHE A 62 0.98 -11.42 -1.55
CA PHE A 62 1.58 -11.66 -0.23
C PHE A 62 1.69 -13.15 0.05
N TRP A 63 2.74 -13.52 0.78
CA TRP A 63 2.94 -14.83 1.36
C TRP A 63 2.35 -14.88 2.77
N SER A 64 1.54 -15.90 3.03
CA SER A 64 0.84 -16.10 4.28
C SER A 64 0.77 -17.58 4.66
N PHE A 65 0.09 -17.87 5.77
CA PHE A 65 -0.33 -19.23 6.11
C PHE A 65 -1.68 -19.54 5.44
N PRO A 66 -1.95 -20.83 5.16
CA PRO A 66 -3.23 -21.28 4.60
C PRO A 66 -4.39 -21.02 5.57
N GLY A 67 -5.59 -20.88 5.02
CA GLY A 67 -6.80 -20.62 5.79
C GLY A 67 -7.69 -19.57 5.15
N GLY A 68 -8.84 -19.35 5.76
CA GLY A 68 -9.90 -18.56 5.16
C GLY A 68 -10.98 -18.18 6.16
N ARG A 69 -12.17 -17.86 5.63
CA ARG A 69 -13.28 -17.35 6.44
C ARG A 69 -13.91 -18.49 7.23
N ILE A 70 -14.36 -18.18 8.44
CA ILE A 70 -15.22 -19.09 9.20
C ILE A 70 -16.65 -18.89 8.69
N GLU A 71 -17.21 -19.90 8.04
CA GLU A 71 -18.51 -19.84 7.42
C GLU A 71 -19.64 -20.26 8.38
N ALA A 72 -20.88 -19.98 8.00
CA ALA A 72 -22.05 -20.39 8.77
C ALA A 72 -22.13 -21.92 8.93
N ALA A 73 -21.66 -22.68 7.93
CA ALA A 73 -21.64 -24.14 7.97
C ALA A 73 -20.67 -24.69 9.05
N ASP A 74 -19.60 -23.95 9.36
CA ASP A 74 -18.59 -24.35 10.34
C ASP A 74 -19.13 -24.25 11.78
N GLN A 75 -20.13 -23.41 12.02
CA GLN A 75 -20.72 -23.15 13.34
C GLN A 75 -21.43 -24.36 13.96
N ALA A 76 -21.75 -25.38 13.17
CA ALA A 76 -22.39 -26.59 13.66
C ALA A 76 -21.41 -27.57 14.33
N ALA A 77 -20.09 -27.35 14.18
CA ALA A 77 -19.06 -28.18 14.78
C ALA A 77 -18.80 -27.83 16.25
N GLU A 78 -18.10 -28.72 16.96
CA GLU A 78 -17.63 -28.46 18.34
C GLU A 78 -16.75 -27.20 18.42
N SER A 79 -15.96 -26.95 17.38
CA SER A 79 -15.19 -25.71 17.21
C SER A 79 -15.30 -25.24 15.75
N ALA A 80 -15.94 -24.09 15.55
CA ALA A 80 -16.08 -23.46 14.24
C ALA A 80 -14.72 -23.10 13.63
N VAL A 81 -13.75 -22.66 14.45
CA VAL A 81 -12.39 -22.31 14.01
C VAL A 81 -11.68 -23.55 13.42
N ILE A 82 -11.79 -24.70 14.09
CA ILE A 82 -11.18 -25.95 13.60
C ILE A 82 -11.92 -26.49 12.39
N ALA A 83 -13.25 -26.42 12.37
CA ALA A 83 -14.02 -26.85 11.21
C ALA A 83 -13.64 -26.07 9.95
N ALA A 84 -13.51 -24.74 10.07
CA ALA A 84 -13.00 -23.89 9.00
C ALA A 84 -11.57 -24.28 8.59
N ALA A 85 -10.65 -24.47 9.55
CA ALA A 85 -9.28 -24.87 9.26
C ALA A 85 -9.19 -26.20 8.48
N VAL A 86 -9.99 -27.20 8.87
CA VAL A 86 -10.06 -28.50 8.19
C VAL A 86 -10.63 -28.35 6.78
N ARG A 87 -11.67 -27.53 6.60
CA ARG A 87 -12.30 -27.27 5.30
C ARG A 87 -11.33 -26.55 4.36
N GLU A 88 -10.76 -25.43 4.79
CA GLU A 88 -9.82 -24.63 3.99
C GLU A 88 -8.58 -25.46 3.61
N ALA A 89 -8.02 -26.25 4.52
CA ALA A 89 -6.89 -27.12 4.18
C ALA A 89 -7.26 -28.20 3.13
N LEU A 90 -8.50 -28.68 3.13
CA LEU A 90 -8.97 -29.63 2.12
C LEU A 90 -9.20 -28.94 0.77
N GLU A 91 -9.83 -27.76 0.77
CA GLU A 91 -10.21 -26.99 -0.42
C GLU A 91 -9.01 -26.36 -1.12
N GLU A 92 -8.09 -25.79 -0.34
CA GLU A 92 -6.94 -25.03 -0.84
C GLU A 92 -5.69 -25.89 -1.06
N LEU A 93 -5.49 -26.91 -0.22
CA LEU A 93 -4.24 -27.70 -0.18
C LEU A 93 -4.43 -29.18 -0.52
N GLY A 94 -5.67 -29.67 -0.59
CA GLY A 94 -5.97 -31.08 -0.84
C GLY A 94 -5.68 -32.02 0.33
N ILE A 95 -5.47 -31.50 1.55
CA ILE A 95 -5.12 -32.32 2.73
C ILE A 95 -6.24 -32.37 3.76
N SER A 96 -6.33 -33.48 4.48
CA SER A 96 -7.26 -33.62 5.60
C SER A 96 -6.54 -33.38 6.93
N LEU A 97 -6.97 -32.35 7.67
CA LEU A 97 -6.49 -32.10 9.03
C LEU A 97 -7.39 -32.79 10.08
N PRO A 98 -6.88 -33.10 11.28
CA PRO A 98 -7.68 -33.72 12.34
C PRO A 98 -8.84 -32.81 12.80
N LYS A 99 -10.00 -33.38 13.11
CA LYS A 99 -11.14 -32.62 13.63
C LYS A 99 -11.09 -32.36 15.14
N ALA A 100 -10.24 -33.09 15.86
CA ALA A 100 -10.15 -33.02 17.31
C ALA A 100 -9.38 -31.76 17.76
N PRO A 101 -9.92 -30.93 18.67
CA PRO A 101 -9.23 -29.74 19.17
C PRO A 101 -7.86 -29.98 19.80
N SER A 102 -7.65 -31.14 20.42
CA SER A 102 -6.37 -31.53 21.01
C SER A 102 -5.23 -31.70 20.01
N ALA A 103 -5.52 -31.70 18.70
CA ALA A 103 -4.51 -31.76 17.64
C ALA A 103 -3.87 -30.40 17.29
N TYR A 104 -4.35 -29.30 17.88
CA TYR A 104 -3.93 -27.94 17.56
C TYR A 104 -3.38 -27.23 18.79
N GLY A 105 -2.31 -26.45 18.59
CA GLY A 105 -1.91 -25.39 19.51
C GLY A 105 -2.61 -24.07 19.15
N HIS A 106 -2.70 -23.16 20.12
CA HIS A 106 -3.20 -21.81 19.91
C HIS A 106 -2.04 -20.89 19.54
N GLY A 107 -2.05 -20.35 18.31
CA GLY A 107 -1.05 -19.38 17.83
C GLY A 107 -1.52 -17.94 17.95
N GLY A 108 -2.71 -17.73 18.50
CA GLY A 108 -3.23 -16.42 18.87
C GLY A 108 -4.40 -15.89 18.03
N ARG A 109 -4.72 -14.60 18.20
CA ARG A 109 -5.82 -13.89 17.54
C ARG A 109 -5.39 -12.48 17.18
N TRP A 110 -5.62 -12.12 15.92
CA TRP A 110 -5.33 -10.79 15.40
C TRP A 110 -6.52 -10.23 14.66
N ILE A 111 -6.90 -9.00 15.01
CA ILE A 111 -7.99 -8.29 14.35
C ILE A 111 -7.37 -7.28 13.41
N THR A 112 -7.71 -7.40 12.12
CA THR A 112 -7.29 -6.43 11.12
C THR A 112 -7.74 -5.03 11.55
N PRO A 113 -6.82 -4.06 11.66
CA PRO A 113 -7.11 -2.73 12.19
C PRO A 113 -8.19 -1.98 11.39
N GLU A 114 -8.91 -1.09 12.06
CA GLU A 114 -10.07 -0.34 11.50
C GLU A 114 -9.72 0.51 10.27
N VAL A 115 -8.46 0.92 10.16
CA VAL A 115 -7.96 1.72 9.04
C VAL A 115 -7.91 0.94 7.71
N VAL A 116 -7.98 -0.39 7.76
CA VAL A 116 -7.95 -1.26 6.58
C VAL A 116 -9.39 -1.58 6.15
N PRO A 117 -9.80 -1.35 4.88
CA PRO A 117 -11.19 -1.55 4.47
C PRO A 117 -11.70 -3.00 4.52
N ILE A 118 -10.81 -3.97 4.29
CA ILE A 118 -11.13 -5.41 4.32
C ILE A 118 -10.52 -5.96 5.60
N ARG A 119 -11.39 -6.42 6.52
CA ARG A 119 -11.00 -6.76 7.89
C ARG A 119 -11.35 -8.19 8.24
N PHE A 120 -10.41 -8.85 8.92
CA PHE A 120 -10.58 -10.18 9.46
C PHE A 120 -10.36 -10.20 10.96
N ASP A 121 -11.13 -11.03 11.64
CA ASP A 121 -10.88 -11.45 13.01
C ASP A 121 -10.26 -12.85 12.94
N ALA A 122 -8.93 -12.88 12.80
CA ALA A 122 -8.19 -14.06 12.40
C ALA A 122 -7.67 -14.82 13.63
N HIS A 123 -8.09 -16.08 13.76
CA HIS A 123 -7.58 -17.02 14.73
C HIS A 123 -6.43 -17.83 14.13
N TYR A 124 -5.32 -17.93 14.84
CA TYR A 124 -4.14 -18.68 14.42
C TYR A 124 -4.11 -20.03 15.14
N LEU A 125 -4.11 -21.11 14.36
CA LEU A 125 -3.91 -22.47 14.85
C LEU A 125 -2.54 -22.97 14.46
N VAL A 126 -1.89 -23.74 15.32
CA VAL A 126 -0.59 -24.36 15.04
C VAL A 126 -0.76 -25.88 14.99
N HIS A 127 -0.30 -26.51 13.92
CA HIS A 127 -0.42 -27.96 13.75
C HIS A 127 0.86 -28.59 13.21
N GLU A 128 1.33 -29.63 13.90
CA GLU A 128 2.45 -30.46 13.43
C GLU A 128 1.97 -31.44 12.35
N TYR A 129 2.37 -31.20 11.11
CA TYR A 129 2.09 -32.07 9.98
C TYR A 129 3.05 -33.25 9.97
N ARG A 130 2.54 -34.44 10.29
CA ARG A 130 3.32 -35.69 10.37
C ARG A 130 3.35 -36.50 9.06
N GLY A 131 2.93 -35.90 7.96
CA GLY A 131 2.84 -36.53 6.64
C GLY A 131 1.47 -37.17 6.36
N GLY A 132 1.15 -37.27 5.07
CA GLY A 132 -0.05 -37.88 4.51
C GLY A 132 0.04 -37.86 2.97
N GLU A 133 -0.80 -38.65 2.29
CA GLU A 133 -0.97 -38.55 0.83
C GLU A 133 -2.35 -37.96 0.51
N PRO A 134 -2.42 -36.89 -0.30
CA PRO A 134 -1.29 -36.13 -0.87
C PRO A 134 -0.58 -35.23 0.17
N ASP A 135 0.68 -34.85 -0.12
CA ASP A 135 1.37 -33.73 0.56
C ASP A 135 0.63 -32.42 0.17
N PRO A 136 0.66 -31.35 1.01
CA PRO A 136 -0.05 -30.12 0.71
C PRO A 136 0.39 -29.53 -0.63
N SER A 137 -0.58 -29.21 -1.47
CA SER A 137 -0.33 -28.58 -2.77
C SER A 137 -1.46 -27.62 -3.10
N VAL A 138 -1.12 -26.39 -3.50
CA VAL A 138 -2.12 -25.39 -3.85
C VAL A 138 -2.93 -25.82 -5.07
N SER A 139 -4.25 -25.86 -4.93
CA SER A 139 -5.20 -26.22 -6.00
C SER A 139 -5.94 -24.99 -6.58
N GLY A 140 -5.18 -23.99 -7.04
CA GLY A 140 -5.71 -22.81 -7.73
C GLY A 140 -6.69 -21.95 -6.90
N GLY A 141 -7.43 -21.06 -7.57
CA GLY A 141 -8.39 -20.17 -6.90
C GLY A 141 -7.73 -18.89 -6.36
N GLU A 142 -7.85 -18.64 -5.05
CA GLU A 142 -7.26 -17.47 -4.39
C GLU A 142 -5.75 -17.60 -4.16
N LEU A 143 -5.20 -18.81 -4.28
CA LEU A 143 -3.79 -19.10 -4.10
C LEU A 143 -3.16 -19.54 -5.42
N ASP A 144 -1.92 -19.11 -5.67
CA ASP A 144 -1.21 -19.45 -6.90
C ASP A 144 0.15 -20.16 -6.68
N ALA A 145 0.62 -20.22 -5.44
CA ALA A 145 1.81 -20.96 -5.05
C ALA A 145 1.72 -21.42 -3.59
N GLY A 146 2.37 -22.53 -3.26
CA GLY A 146 2.57 -22.99 -1.89
C GLY A 146 3.84 -23.82 -1.78
N ALA A 147 4.50 -23.74 -0.63
CA ALA A 147 5.75 -24.44 -0.40
C ALA A 147 6.01 -24.68 1.09
N TRP A 148 6.70 -25.79 1.38
CA TRP A 148 7.43 -25.96 2.62
C TRP A 148 8.70 -25.11 2.58
N VAL A 149 8.89 -24.25 3.58
CA VAL A 149 10.11 -23.43 3.73
C VAL A 149 10.66 -23.57 5.14
N SER A 150 11.99 -23.54 5.25
CA SER A 150 12.65 -23.45 6.55
C SER A 150 12.42 -22.07 7.18
N ALA A 151 12.59 -22.01 8.51
CA ALA A 151 12.58 -20.76 9.26
C ALA A 151 13.56 -19.71 8.66
N ASP A 152 14.79 -20.15 8.41
CA ASP A 152 15.87 -19.32 7.89
C ASP A 152 15.57 -18.83 6.47
N GLU A 153 15.04 -19.70 5.61
CA GLU A 153 14.64 -19.31 4.26
C GLU A 153 13.52 -18.27 4.31
N LEU A 154 12.48 -18.51 5.12
CA LEU A 154 11.37 -17.57 5.26
C LEU A 154 11.85 -16.19 5.73
N GLU A 155 12.71 -16.16 6.75
CA GLU A 155 13.32 -14.93 7.24
C GLU A 155 14.19 -14.26 6.16
N GLN A 156 15.02 -15.02 5.45
CA GLN A 156 15.87 -14.50 4.39
C GLN A 156 15.07 -13.88 3.25
N ARG A 157 13.99 -14.53 2.79
CA ARG A 157 13.11 -14.04 1.70
C ARG A 157 12.36 -12.78 2.10
N TRP A 158 11.92 -12.68 3.36
CA TRP A 158 11.30 -11.46 3.90
C TRP A 158 12.32 -10.33 4.06
N ARG A 159 13.53 -10.63 4.55
CA ARG A 159 14.60 -9.64 4.75
C ARG A 159 15.16 -9.06 3.46
N SER A 160 15.30 -9.90 2.43
CA SER A 160 15.75 -9.47 1.10
C SER A 160 14.69 -8.70 0.33
N GLY A 161 13.44 -8.64 0.83
CA GLY A 161 12.32 -8.10 0.09
C GLY A 161 11.96 -8.95 -1.12
N GLU A 162 12.29 -10.23 -1.14
CA GLU A 162 11.76 -11.12 -2.17
C GLU A 162 10.27 -11.36 -1.99
N TRP A 163 9.83 -11.47 -0.73
CA TRP A 163 8.45 -11.79 -0.35
C TRP A 163 7.82 -10.65 0.45
N LEU A 164 6.58 -10.30 0.09
CA LEU A 164 5.70 -9.50 0.94
C LEU A 164 5.04 -10.41 1.98
N VAL A 165 5.15 -10.07 3.26
CA VAL A 165 4.57 -10.85 4.36
C VAL A 165 3.70 -9.92 5.20
N PRO A 166 2.41 -10.20 5.43
CA PRO A 166 1.55 -9.30 6.18
C PRO A 166 1.88 -9.35 7.67
N SER A 167 1.57 -8.27 8.40
CA SER A 167 1.37 -8.35 9.86
C SER A 167 0.13 -9.24 10.13
N PRO A 168 0.15 -10.18 11.09
CA PRO A 168 1.18 -10.51 12.10
C PRO A 168 2.18 -11.61 11.65
N ILE A 169 2.11 -12.06 10.40
CA ILE A 169 2.92 -13.18 9.91
C ILE A 169 4.41 -12.87 9.99
N SER A 170 4.83 -11.63 9.75
CA SER A 170 6.22 -11.22 9.94
C SER A 170 6.72 -11.40 11.38
N ARG A 171 5.83 -11.33 12.38
CA ARG A 171 6.14 -11.67 13.78
C ARG A 171 6.28 -13.18 13.97
N VAL A 172 5.36 -13.95 13.39
CA VAL A 172 5.41 -15.42 13.40
C VAL A 172 6.73 -15.91 12.77
N VAL A 173 7.18 -15.31 11.66
CA VAL A 173 8.49 -15.59 11.04
C VAL A 173 9.64 -15.41 12.05
N ARG A 174 9.67 -14.28 12.77
CA ARG A 174 10.71 -13.98 13.76
C ARG A 174 10.71 -14.92 14.96
N VAL A 175 9.57 -15.48 15.32
CA VAL A 175 9.45 -16.47 16.40
C VAL A 175 9.94 -17.83 15.91
N ILE A 176 9.51 -18.26 14.71
CA ILE A 176 9.93 -19.53 14.10
C ILE A 176 11.45 -19.59 13.96
N GLY A 177 12.11 -18.50 13.54
CA GLY A 177 13.57 -18.40 13.44
C GLY A 177 14.33 -18.69 14.74
N ARG A 178 13.73 -18.42 15.91
CA ARG A 178 14.36 -18.64 17.23
C ARG A 178 14.17 -20.06 17.77
N LEU A 179 13.27 -20.84 17.18
CA LEU A 179 12.88 -22.16 17.66
C LEU A 179 13.72 -23.31 17.07
N ALA A 180 14.74 -22.97 16.29
CA ALA A 180 15.64 -23.94 15.68
C ALA A 180 16.38 -24.81 16.72
N ASP A 181 16.56 -24.34 17.97
CA ASP A 181 17.54 -24.95 18.88
C ASP A 181 17.00 -25.55 20.21
N ASP A 182 15.80 -25.18 20.69
CA ASP A 182 15.47 -25.39 22.12
C ASP A 182 14.40 -26.45 22.46
N GLY A 183 13.89 -27.21 21.48
CA GLY A 183 12.90 -28.28 21.75
C GLY A 183 11.53 -27.78 22.24
N VAL A 184 11.29 -26.47 22.21
CA VAL A 184 10.01 -25.83 22.52
C VAL A 184 8.98 -26.19 21.44
N ARG A 185 7.74 -26.50 21.85
CA ARG A 185 6.65 -26.71 20.89
C ARG A 185 6.31 -25.37 20.24
N LEU A 186 6.25 -25.32 18.90
CA LEU A 186 5.95 -24.09 18.15
C LEU A 186 4.66 -23.40 18.63
N GLY A 187 3.65 -24.17 19.06
CA GLY A 187 2.43 -23.64 19.64
C GLY A 187 2.66 -22.82 20.91
N ASP A 188 3.51 -23.28 21.82
CA ASP A 188 3.80 -22.59 23.08
C ASP A 188 4.60 -21.30 22.85
N ALA A 189 5.40 -21.27 21.79
CA ALA A 189 6.23 -20.11 21.44
C ALA A 189 5.46 -19.00 20.70
N LEU A 190 4.38 -19.36 20.01
CA LEU A 190 3.50 -18.40 19.32
C LEU A 190 2.36 -17.90 20.20
N ASP A 191 2.11 -18.55 21.34
CA ASP A 191 1.03 -18.19 22.26
C ASP A 191 1.19 -16.73 22.74
N GLY A 192 0.18 -15.90 22.48
CA GLY A 192 0.16 -14.49 22.86
C GLY A 192 1.03 -13.55 22.02
N GLU A 193 1.92 -14.06 21.15
CA GLU A 193 2.76 -13.23 20.29
C GLU A 193 1.92 -12.48 19.24
N VAL A 194 0.99 -13.19 18.60
CA VAL A 194 0.07 -12.60 17.64
C VAL A 194 -0.90 -11.62 18.31
N GLU A 195 -1.38 -11.93 19.52
CA GLU A 195 -2.23 -11.03 20.30
C GLU A 195 -1.53 -9.73 20.69
N ALA A 196 -0.26 -9.81 21.08
CA ALA A 196 0.51 -8.67 21.54
C ALA A 196 0.60 -7.56 20.47
N GLU A 197 0.57 -7.94 19.19
CA GLU A 197 0.58 -7.00 18.07
C GLU A 197 -0.66 -6.09 18.02
N ASN A 198 -1.79 -6.51 18.61
CA ASN A 198 -2.97 -5.64 18.72
C ASN A 198 -2.73 -4.42 19.65
N ALA A 199 -1.72 -4.47 20.52
CA ALA A 199 -1.37 -3.38 21.44
C ALA A 199 -0.22 -2.49 20.94
N GLU A 200 0.44 -2.89 19.84
CA GLU A 200 1.55 -2.15 19.26
C GLU A 200 1.10 -0.90 18.48
N PRO A 201 1.97 0.10 18.27
CA PRO A 201 1.68 1.20 17.36
C PRO A 201 1.41 0.67 15.95
N ARG A 202 0.60 1.39 15.15
CA ARG A 202 0.25 1.03 13.77
C ARG A 202 1.43 1.22 12.82
N LEU A 203 2.46 0.38 12.96
CA LEU A 203 3.64 0.34 12.12
C LEU A 203 3.88 -1.09 11.66
N TRP A 204 3.55 -1.37 10.39
CA TRP A 204 3.67 -2.71 9.84
C TRP A 204 4.84 -2.82 8.89
N TYR A 205 5.50 -3.97 8.89
CA TYR A 205 6.67 -4.26 8.05
C TYR A 205 6.40 -5.40 7.06
N PRO A 206 5.76 -5.11 5.91
CA PRO A 206 5.60 -6.08 4.82
C PRO A 206 6.92 -6.67 4.33
N ILE A 207 7.99 -5.88 4.45
CA ILE A 207 9.38 -6.20 4.11
C ILE A 207 10.25 -5.69 5.27
N ASP A 208 11.33 -6.41 5.59
CA ASP A 208 12.24 -5.97 6.66
C ASP A 208 12.83 -4.58 6.36
N GLY A 209 12.78 -3.68 7.34
CA GLY A 209 13.23 -2.31 7.20
C GLY A 209 12.39 -1.42 6.26
N VAL A 210 11.27 -1.90 5.71
CA VAL A 210 10.33 -1.09 4.92
C VAL A 210 8.97 -1.14 5.63
N GLY A 211 8.78 -0.20 6.55
CA GLY A 211 7.58 -0.06 7.35
C GLY A 211 6.60 0.96 6.77
N PHE A 212 5.32 0.83 7.11
CA PHE A 212 4.34 1.87 6.83
C PHE A 212 3.27 1.98 7.93
N ALA A 213 2.71 3.18 8.04
CA ALA A 213 1.63 3.54 8.95
C ALA A 213 0.57 4.34 8.19
N PRO A 214 -0.64 3.79 7.96
CA PRO A 214 -1.75 4.57 7.44
C PRO A 214 -2.27 5.52 8.53
N LEU A 215 -2.13 6.82 8.32
CA LEU A 215 -2.59 7.87 9.23
C LEU A 215 -3.78 8.60 8.63
N ARG A 216 -4.76 8.98 9.45
CA ARG A 216 -5.90 9.75 8.94
C ARG A 216 -5.43 11.09 8.42
N THR A 217 -5.98 11.45 7.27
CA THR A 217 -5.67 12.71 6.60
C THR A 217 -6.90 13.30 5.96
N PRO A 218 -6.89 14.62 5.72
CA PRO A 218 -7.86 15.25 4.84
C PRO A 218 -7.44 14.93 3.39
N THR A 219 -7.55 13.68 2.94
CA THR A 219 -7.34 13.29 1.53
C THR A 219 -8.66 13.22 0.73
N LEU A 220 -8.60 12.93 -0.57
CA LEU A 220 -9.79 12.80 -1.43
C LEU A 220 -10.51 11.44 -1.23
N PRO A 221 -11.83 11.43 -1.08
CA PRO A 221 -12.61 10.20 -1.03
C PRO A 221 -12.40 9.31 -2.28
N PRO A 222 -12.45 7.98 -2.14
CA PRO A 222 -12.82 7.22 -0.94
C PRO A 222 -11.69 7.05 0.09
N ALA A 223 -10.48 7.56 -0.19
CA ALA A 223 -9.39 7.47 0.76
C ALA A 223 -9.67 8.36 1.99
N GLN A 224 -9.23 7.88 3.15
CA GLN A 224 -9.34 8.56 4.45
C GLN A 224 -8.01 8.65 5.18
N HIS A 225 -7.00 7.98 4.62
CA HIS A 225 -5.69 7.82 5.21
C HIS A 225 -4.63 8.00 4.13
N THR A 226 -3.47 8.48 4.55
CA THR A 226 -2.23 8.49 3.78
C THR A 226 -1.22 7.59 4.48
N ASN A 227 -0.51 6.77 3.72
CA ASN A 227 0.55 5.90 4.21
C ASN A 227 1.81 6.72 4.44
N SER A 228 2.22 6.88 5.69
CA SER A 228 3.56 7.34 6.05
C SER A 228 4.51 6.15 6.04
N TYR A 229 5.65 6.27 5.35
CA TYR A 229 6.62 5.18 5.24
C TYR A 229 7.81 5.39 6.17
N PHE A 230 8.35 4.29 6.70
CA PHE A 230 9.47 4.25 7.62
C PHE A 230 10.50 3.27 7.08
N ILE A 231 11.53 3.79 6.40
CA ILE A 231 12.50 2.97 5.68
C ILE A 231 13.83 3.02 6.40
N GLY A 232 14.39 1.88 6.78
CA GLY A 232 15.63 1.80 7.56
C GLY A 232 15.69 0.60 8.52
N THR A 233 16.91 0.14 8.79
CA THR A 233 17.20 -0.96 9.73
C THR A 233 17.97 -0.49 10.97
N GLY A 234 18.60 0.69 10.91
CA GLY A 234 19.20 1.41 12.03
C GLY A 234 18.75 2.86 12.02
N GLU A 235 19.35 3.69 11.16
CA GLU A 235 18.78 4.97 10.77
C GLU A 235 17.54 4.75 9.90
N VAL A 236 16.53 5.59 10.12
CA VAL A 236 15.24 5.52 9.44
C VAL A 236 14.94 6.85 8.75
N ALA A 237 14.51 6.79 7.50
CA ALA A 237 13.83 7.88 6.83
C ALA A 237 12.31 7.73 7.01
N VAL A 238 11.65 8.81 7.43
CA VAL A 238 10.19 8.93 7.37
C VAL A 238 9.82 9.64 6.08
N ILE A 239 8.98 9.02 5.25
CA ILE A 239 8.49 9.60 4.01
C ILE A 239 7.01 9.94 4.19
N ASP A 240 6.65 11.18 3.90
CA ASP A 240 5.30 11.75 4.04
C ASP A 240 4.67 11.51 5.44
N PRO A 241 5.21 12.11 6.53
CA PRO A 241 4.53 12.14 7.83
C PRO A 241 3.25 12.98 7.69
N ALA A 242 2.17 12.30 7.33
CA ALA A 242 1.09 12.85 6.54
C ALA A 242 0.04 13.65 7.32
N THR A 243 -0.09 13.36 8.62
CA THR A 243 -1.29 13.73 9.38
C THR A 243 -1.27 15.16 9.95
N PRO A 244 -2.34 15.95 9.76
CA PRO A 244 -2.50 17.23 10.45
C PRO A 244 -3.25 17.10 11.80
N TYR A 245 -3.73 15.91 12.17
CA TYR A 245 -4.58 15.71 13.34
C TYR A 245 -3.76 15.37 14.60
N ASP A 246 -4.14 15.92 15.76
CA ASP A 246 -3.41 15.74 17.02
C ASP A 246 -3.40 14.30 17.53
N ASP A 247 -4.52 13.59 17.39
CA ASP A 247 -4.63 12.20 17.83
C ASP A 247 -3.80 11.24 16.96
N GLU A 248 -3.69 11.51 15.66
CA GLU A 248 -2.78 10.80 14.76
C GLU A 248 -1.31 11.20 14.97
N ARG A 249 -1.01 12.44 15.38
CA ARG A 249 0.35 12.81 15.84
C ARG A 249 0.77 12.03 17.09
N ALA A 250 -0.15 11.80 18.02
CA ALA A 250 0.13 10.95 19.17
C ALA A 250 0.45 9.50 18.76
N GLU A 251 -0.14 9.01 17.67
CA GLU A 251 0.26 7.73 17.08
C GLU A 251 1.68 7.77 16.51
N LEU A 252 2.02 8.80 15.74
CA LEU A 252 3.38 9.00 15.26
C LEU A 252 4.38 9.00 16.42
N ASP A 253 4.09 9.68 17.53
CA ASP A 253 4.95 9.66 18.72
C ASP A 253 5.14 8.25 19.30
N ARG A 254 4.09 7.42 19.31
CA ARG A 254 4.20 6.01 19.72
C ARG A 254 5.10 5.22 18.76
N ILE A 255 4.97 5.45 17.45
CA ILE A 255 5.83 4.84 16.43
C ILE A 255 7.29 5.25 16.63
N VAL A 256 7.57 6.54 16.80
CA VAL A 256 8.93 7.05 17.06
C VAL A 256 9.54 6.38 18.29
N ARG A 257 8.78 6.30 19.40
CA ARG A 257 9.24 5.61 20.62
C ARG A 257 9.53 4.13 20.37
N ALA A 258 8.63 3.40 19.72
CA ALA A 258 8.83 1.98 19.42
C ALA A 258 10.04 1.73 18.50
N LEU A 259 10.31 2.63 17.54
CA LEU A 259 11.53 2.60 16.74
C LEU A 259 12.76 2.76 17.64
N ALA A 260 12.78 3.78 18.50
CA ALA A 260 13.88 4.04 19.42
C ALA A 260 14.14 2.88 20.39
N ASP A 261 13.09 2.30 20.96
CA ASP A 261 13.16 1.15 21.87
C ASP A 261 13.74 -0.10 21.17
N SER A 262 13.56 -0.19 19.84
CA SER A 262 14.17 -1.24 19.00
C SER A 262 15.57 -0.89 18.46
N GLY A 263 16.18 0.21 18.95
CA GLY A 263 17.51 0.64 18.53
C GLY A 263 17.55 1.37 17.17
N ARG A 264 16.40 1.81 16.65
CA ARG A 264 16.29 2.54 15.39
C ARG A 264 16.01 4.02 15.61
N THR A 265 16.64 4.88 14.84
CA THR A 265 16.53 6.34 14.99
C THR A 265 16.13 6.99 13.68
N ILE A 266 15.09 7.82 13.70
CA ILE A 266 14.73 8.62 12.53
C ILE A 266 15.83 9.66 12.30
N ALA A 267 16.39 9.69 11.10
CA ALA A 267 17.48 10.58 10.68
C ALA A 267 17.04 11.57 9.59
N HIS A 268 15.95 11.27 8.87
CA HIS A 268 15.46 12.06 7.75
C HIS A 268 13.94 12.13 7.72
N VAL A 269 13.40 13.30 7.41
CA VAL A 269 12.03 13.46 6.92
C VAL A 269 12.11 13.79 5.43
N LEU A 270 11.46 12.98 4.60
CA LEU A 270 11.46 13.11 3.14
C LEU A 270 10.02 13.35 2.66
N LEU A 271 9.83 14.25 1.70
CA LEU A 271 8.51 14.56 1.15
C LEU A 271 8.45 14.17 -0.32
N THR A 272 7.39 13.45 -0.70
CA THR A 272 7.11 13.15 -2.11
C THR A 272 6.69 14.42 -2.83
N HIS A 273 5.75 15.20 -2.29
CA HIS A 273 5.28 16.45 -2.86
C HIS A 273 4.61 17.35 -1.80
N HIS A 274 3.97 18.44 -2.26
CA HIS A 274 3.53 19.56 -1.41
C HIS A 274 2.10 19.46 -0.86
N HIS A 275 1.32 18.43 -1.23
CA HIS A 275 -0.09 18.36 -0.80
C HIS A 275 -0.21 18.16 0.71
N GLY A 276 -1.25 18.77 1.28
CA GLY A 276 -1.42 18.90 2.73
C GLY A 276 -1.56 17.56 3.46
N ASP A 277 -2.12 16.55 2.80
CA ASP A 277 -2.26 15.18 3.30
C ASP A 277 -0.98 14.35 3.18
N HIS A 278 0.16 14.92 2.77
CA HIS A 278 1.48 14.28 2.77
C HIS A 278 2.44 14.95 3.76
N VAL A 279 2.29 16.26 3.95
CA VAL A 279 3.24 17.09 4.71
C VAL A 279 2.78 17.43 6.13
N GLY A 280 1.57 16.99 6.53
CA GLY A 280 0.84 17.51 7.70
C GLY A 280 1.60 17.47 9.04
N ALA A 281 2.47 16.49 9.25
CA ALA A 281 3.32 16.34 10.43
C ALA A 281 4.82 16.47 10.13
N ALA A 282 5.22 16.95 8.93
CA ALA A 282 6.61 17.03 8.52
C ALA A 282 7.46 17.87 9.47
N ARG A 283 7.06 19.12 9.73
CA ARG A 283 7.77 19.97 10.70
C ARG A 283 7.62 19.47 12.12
N TYR A 284 6.43 18.98 12.51
CA TYR A 284 6.19 18.45 13.85
C TYR A 284 7.23 17.39 14.25
N ILE A 285 7.43 16.37 13.40
CA ILE A 285 8.41 15.31 13.65
C ILE A 285 9.84 15.82 13.50
N ALA A 286 10.12 16.63 12.49
CA ALA A 286 11.46 17.12 12.23
C ALA A 286 12.00 18.02 13.35
N ASP A 287 11.19 18.94 13.87
CA ASP A 287 11.56 19.83 14.98
C ASP A 287 11.75 19.06 16.29
N GLN A 288 10.88 18.10 16.58
CA GLN A 288 10.96 17.26 17.78
C GLN A 288 12.24 16.42 17.80
N LEU A 289 12.69 15.93 16.65
CA LEU A 289 13.84 15.03 16.53
C LEU A 289 15.13 15.75 16.12
N GLY A 290 15.06 17.02 15.72
CA GLY A 290 16.23 17.78 15.25
C GLY A 290 16.78 17.27 13.92
N VAL A 291 15.93 16.74 13.04
CA VAL A 291 16.31 16.14 11.75
C VAL A 291 15.84 17.00 10.57
N PRO A 292 16.52 16.95 9.41
CA PRO A 292 16.15 17.77 8.26
C PRO A 292 14.90 17.26 7.55
N VAL A 293 14.06 18.18 7.08
CA VAL A 293 13.04 17.94 6.05
C VAL A 293 13.67 18.13 4.68
N SER A 294 13.54 17.13 3.81
CA SER A 294 14.11 17.15 2.46
C SER A 294 13.02 16.92 1.40
N ALA A 295 13.05 17.70 0.32
CA ALA A 295 12.07 17.61 -0.77
C ALA A 295 12.67 18.15 -2.09
N HIS A 296 11.99 17.94 -3.22
CA HIS A 296 12.37 18.57 -4.48
C HIS A 296 12.33 20.11 -4.38
N PRO A 297 13.21 20.87 -5.07
CA PRO A 297 13.18 22.33 -5.06
C PRO A 297 11.82 22.95 -5.38
N ILE A 298 11.08 22.39 -6.35
CA ILE A 298 9.73 22.88 -6.71
C ILE A 298 8.75 22.65 -5.54
N THR A 299 8.81 21.50 -4.88
CA THR A 299 8.00 21.19 -3.70
C THR A 299 8.35 22.14 -2.55
N ALA A 300 9.63 22.41 -2.31
CA ALA A 300 10.09 23.39 -1.32
C ALA A 300 9.55 24.80 -1.62
N GLN A 301 9.58 25.22 -2.89
CA GLN A 301 9.03 26.51 -3.30
C GLN A 301 7.53 26.61 -3.02
N LEU A 302 6.75 25.56 -3.32
CA LEU A 302 5.30 25.53 -3.13
C LEU A 302 4.91 25.50 -1.65
N LEU A 303 5.70 24.86 -0.80
CA LEU A 303 5.50 24.83 0.65
C LEU A 303 5.89 26.15 1.35
N GLY A 304 6.73 26.96 0.71
CA GLY A 304 7.22 28.22 1.25
C GLY A 304 8.43 28.08 2.17
N ALA A 305 8.94 29.23 2.62
CA ALA A 305 10.16 29.30 3.41
C ALA A 305 10.00 28.66 4.80
N GLY A 306 11.02 27.92 5.25
CA GLY A 306 11.09 27.34 6.59
C GLY A 306 10.44 25.96 6.74
N VAL A 307 9.86 25.39 5.67
CA VAL A 307 9.32 24.02 5.71
C VAL A 307 10.40 22.99 5.36
N VAL A 308 11.12 23.22 4.26
CA VAL A 308 12.15 22.31 3.72
C VAL A 308 13.55 22.85 4.05
N ASP A 309 14.38 22.01 4.63
CA ASP A 309 15.77 22.34 5.03
C ASP A 309 16.79 21.99 3.95
N ARG A 310 16.51 20.94 3.16
CA ARG A 310 17.41 20.40 2.13
C ARG A 310 16.66 20.10 0.84
N HIS A 311 17.29 20.39 -0.29
CA HIS A 311 16.75 20.01 -1.58
C HIS A 311 17.22 18.61 -2.00
N LEU A 312 16.32 17.85 -2.62
CA LEU A 312 16.60 16.57 -3.25
C LEU A 312 16.29 16.65 -4.74
N GLU A 313 17.33 16.58 -5.56
CA GLU A 313 17.26 16.52 -7.01
C GLU A 313 17.11 15.07 -7.50
N ASP A 314 16.74 14.91 -8.77
CA ASP A 314 16.65 13.60 -9.41
C ASP A 314 17.95 12.80 -9.29
N GLY A 315 17.83 11.53 -8.92
CA GLY A 315 18.95 10.59 -8.80
C GLY A 315 19.80 10.73 -7.53
N GLN A 316 19.57 11.75 -6.69
CA GLN A 316 20.29 11.87 -5.42
C GLN A 316 19.90 10.73 -4.46
N VAL A 317 20.87 10.29 -3.66
CA VAL A 317 20.69 9.14 -2.76
C VAL A 317 20.84 9.59 -1.32
N VAL A 318 19.84 9.23 -0.50
CA VAL A 318 19.90 9.29 0.96
C VAL A 318 20.38 7.94 1.46
N GLU A 319 21.56 7.90 2.07
CA GLU A 319 22.10 6.69 2.68
C GLU A 319 21.70 6.64 4.16
N LEU A 320 21.24 5.48 4.61
CA LEU A 320 20.80 5.25 5.99
C LEU A 320 21.66 4.15 6.61
N ALA A 321 22.32 4.46 7.72
CA ALA A 321 23.10 3.48 8.46
C ALA A 321 22.22 2.35 9.03
N GLY A 322 22.81 1.18 9.23
CA GLY A 322 22.12 -0.02 9.69
C GLY A 322 22.69 -1.28 9.06
N GLU A 323 22.14 -2.43 9.44
CA GLU A 323 22.55 -3.73 8.90
C GLU A 323 21.29 -4.51 8.43
N PRO A 324 21.10 -4.67 7.10
CA PRO A 324 21.88 -4.06 6.02
C PRO A 324 21.69 -2.54 5.95
N ARG A 325 22.70 -1.84 5.43
CA ARG A 325 22.62 -0.42 5.08
C ARG A 325 21.58 -0.22 3.98
N ARG A 326 20.83 0.88 4.02
CA ARG A 326 19.76 1.18 3.06
C ARG A 326 20.11 2.39 2.21
N ARG A 327 19.74 2.38 0.93
CA ARG A 327 19.96 3.48 -0.01
C ARG A 327 18.64 3.86 -0.68
N LEU A 328 18.19 5.08 -0.40
CA LEU A 328 16.97 5.67 -0.95
C LEU A 328 17.32 6.66 -2.06
N ARG A 329 17.09 6.28 -3.31
CA ARG A 329 17.28 7.16 -4.45
C ARG A 329 16.01 7.97 -4.73
N ALA A 330 16.13 9.29 -4.71
CA ALA A 330 15.09 10.19 -5.18
C ALA A 330 14.95 10.07 -6.71
N VAL A 331 13.72 9.96 -7.18
CA VAL A 331 13.38 9.88 -8.61
C VAL A 331 12.35 10.96 -8.90
N HIS A 332 12.72 11.96 -9.69
CA HIS A 332 11.81 13.03 -10.07
C HIS A 332 10.76 12.50 -11.06
N THR A 333 9.49 12.60 -10.66
CA THR A 333 8.34 12.03 -11.36
C THR A 333 7.23 13.07 -11.47
N PRO A 334 7.45 14.18 -12.20
CA PRO A 334 6.45 15.22 -12.35
C PRO A 334 5.21 14.70 -13.07
N GLY A 335 4.08 15.38 -12.87
CA GLY A 335 2.83 15.08 -13.55
C GLY A 335 1.62 15.13 -12.64
N HIS A 336 1.65 14.48 -11.48
CA HIS A 336 0.64 14.74 -10.44
C HIS A 336 0.90 16.09 -9.77
N ALA A 337 2.15 16.32 -9.36
CA ALA A 337 2.67 17.61 -8.96
C ALA A 337 4.03 17.85 -9.63
N ALA A 338 4.32 19.09 -10.02
CA ALA A 338 5.57 19.42 -10.73
C ALA A 338 6.86 19.06 -9.95
N GLY A 339 6.82 19.09 -8.62
CA GLY A 339 7.93 18.70 -7.74
C GLY A 339 7.88 17.28 -7.19
N HIS A 340 7.04 16.41 -7.74
CA HIS A 340 6.82 15.08 -7.16
C HIS A 340 8.08 14.19 -7.26
N LEU A 341 8.44 13.57 -6.14
CA LEU A 341 9.49 12.55 -6.04
C LEU A 341 8.88 11.20 -5.68
N CYS A 342 9.30 10.17 -6.39
CA CYS A 342 9.28 8.81 -5.85
C CYS A 342 10.60 8.53 -5.11
N PHE A 343 10.58 7.62 -4.13
CA PHE A 343 11.80 7.15 -3.45
C PHE A 343 12.00 5.66 -3.72
N TYR A 344 13.07 5.31 -4.41
CA TYR A 344 13.43 3.95 -4.75
C TYR A 344 14.43 3.41 -3.74
N GLU A 345 14.05 2.38 -2.99
CA GLU A 345 14.91 1.67 -2.06
C GLU A 345 15.63 0.55 -2.82
N GLU A 346 16.95 0.68 -2.94
CA GLU A 346 17.73 -0.10 -3.91
C GLU A 346 17.98 -1.55 -3.49
N GLU A 347 17.97 -1.84 -2.18
CA GLU A 347 18.26 -3.18 -1.68
C GLU A 347 17.07 -4.16 -1.83
N THR A 348 15.84 -3.70 -1.62
CA THR A 348 14.61 -4.50 -1.80
C THR A 348 13.97 -4.30 -3.18
N GLY A 349 14.32 -3.20 -3.87
CA GLY A 349 13.68 -2.78 -5.11
C GLY A 349 12.28 -2.21 -4.91
N SER A 350 11.94 -1.77 -3.70
CA SER A 350 10.66 -1.15 -3.38
C SER A 350 10.64 0.32 -3.81
N LEU A 351 9.54 0.78 -4.40
CA LEU A 351 9.35 2.18 -4.76
C LEU A 351 8.22 2.81 -3.96
N VAL A 352 8.54 3.76 -3.09
CA VAL A 352 7.55 4.68 -2.52
C VAL A 352 7.09 5.60 -3.63
N ALA A 353 5.88 5.35 -4.14
CA ALA A 353 5.36 5.96 -5.35
C ALA A 353 4.61 7.27 -5.08
N GLY A 354 4.35 7.61 -3.81
CA GLY A 354 3.52 8.75 -3.45
C GLY A 354 2.17 8.68 -4.18
N ASP A 355 1.83 9.78 -4.83
CA ASP A 355 0.61 9.94 -5.63
C ASP A 355 0.85 9.71 -7.12
N MET A 356 1.86 8.92 -7.50
CA MET A 356 1.95 8.45 -8.89
C MET A 356 0.95 7.31 -9.17
N VAL A 357 0.68 6.48 -8.17
CA VAL A 357 -0.32 5.39 -8.22
C VAL A 357 -1.02 5.25 -6.87
N ALA A 358 -2.26 4.75 -6.89
CA ALA A 358 -3.01 4.36 -5.70
C ALA A 358 -3.28 2.85 -5.68
N GLY A 359 -3.28 2.24 -4.50
CA GLY A 359 -3.65 0.84 -4.32
C GLY A 359 -5.08 0.57 -4.78
N ILE A 360 -6.01 1.49 -4.49
CA ILE A 360 -7.41 1.46 -4.94
C ILE A 360 -7.70 2.71 -5.76
N GLY A 361 -8.33 2.53 -6.93
CA GLY A 361 -8.70 3.65 -7.81
C GLY A 361 -7.54 4.21 -8.63
N THR A 362 -7.70 5.46 -9.08
CA THR A 362 -6.74 6.23 -9.88
C THR A 362 -6.47 7.59 -9.25
N ILE A 363 -5.33 8.19 -9.61
CA ILE A 363 -4.92 9.50 -9.11
C ILE A 363 -5.57 10.64 -9.94
N LEU A 364 -5.88 11.77 -9.32
CA LEU A 364 -6.26 12.98 -10.05
C LEU A 364 -5.01 13.69 -10.59
N ILE A 365 -5.04 14.05 -11.88
CA ILE A 365 -4.08 15.00 -12.44
C ILE A 365 -4.79 16.33 -12.55
N GLU A 366 -4.45 17.23 -11.64
CA GLU A 366 -5.06 18.55 -11.54
C GLU A 366 -4.33 19.53 -12.47
N PRO A 367 -4.95 20.03 -13.56
CA PRO A 367 -4.27 20.91 -14.51
C PRO A 367 -3.61 22.16 -13.91
N SER A 368 -4.04 22.68 -12.76
CA SER A 368 -3.35 23.82 -12.13
C SER A 368 -2.03 23.47 -11.46
N GLU A 369 -1.77 22.20 -11.18
CA GLU A 369 -0.63 21.74 -10.37
C GLU A 369 0.22 20.66 -11.05
N GLY A 370 -0.39 19.94 -12.00
CA GLY A 370 0.17 18.81 -12.70
C GLY A 370 -0.10 18.84 -14.21
N ASP A 371 0.48 17.87 -14.90
CA ASP A 371 0.45 17.73 -16.35
C ASP A 371 0.29 16.27 -16.77
N MET A 372 -0.65 16.00 -17.69
CA MET A 372 -0.97 14.63 -18.11
C MET A 372 0.14 13.99 -18.94
N ALA A 373 0.86 14.78 -19.74
CA ALA A 373 1.94 14.26 -20.58
C ALA A 373 3.17 13.91 -19.73
N GLU A 374 3.54 14.77 -18.78
CA GLU A 374 4.56 14.49 -17.76
C GLU A 374 4.18 13.28 -16.92
N TYR A 375 2.92 13.19 -16.47
CA TYR A 375 2.45 12.05 -15.69
C TYR A 375 2.64 10.72 -16.44
N LEU A 376 2.25 10.65 -17.72
CA LEU A 376 2.45 9.47 -18.56
C LEU A 376 3.93 9.14 -18.75
N ARG A 377 4.79 10.15 -19.00
CA ARG A 377 6.25 9.94 -19.08
C ARG A 377 6.83 9.43 -17.77
N SER A 378 6.37 9.95 -16.63
CA SER A 378 6.79 9.53 -15.31
C SER A 378 6.33 8.10 -14.98
N LEU A 379 5.15 7.67 -15.42
CA LEU A 379 4.72 6.27 -15.29
C LEU A 379 5.61 5.32 -16.11
N GLU A 380 5.96 5.69 -17.34
CA GLU A 380 6.90 4.88 -18.15
C GLU A 380 8.31 4.87 -17.53
N ARG A 381 8.79 6.00 -17.01
CA ARG A 381 10.05 6.07 -16.26
C ARG A 381 10.04 5.16 -15.03
N ILE A 382 8.93 5.13 -14.28
CA ILE A 382 8.78 4.21 -13.15
C ILE A 382 8.83 2.75 -13.62
N LYS A 383 8.22 2.42 -14.77
CA LYS A 383 8.31 1.07 -15.36
C LYS A 383 9.75 0.70 -15.73
N GLU A 384 10.52 1.63 -16.30
CA GLU A 384 11.92 1.41 -16.66
C GLU A 384 12.81 1.09 -15.44
N LEU A 385 12.47 1.61 -14.26
CA LEU A 385 13.14 1.24 -13.00
C LEU A 385 12.89 -0.20 -12.58
N SER A 386 11.87 -0.86 -13.15
CA SER A 386 11.46 -2.23 -12.83
C SER A 386 11.33 -2.47 -11.32
N PRO A 387 10.55 -1.64 -10.59
CA PRO A 387 10.38 -1.83 -9.16
C PRO A 387 9.75 -3.18 -8.87
N ARG A 388 10.17 -3.80 -7.78
CA ARG A 388 9.62 -5.08 -7.32
C ARG A 388 8.24 -4.89 -6.70
N PHE A 389 8.06 -3.79 -5.97
CA PHE A 389 6.80 -3.41 -5.32
C PHE A 389 6.55 -1.91 -5.46
N LEU A 390 5.28 -1.51 -5.55
CA LEU A 390 4.89 -0.10 -5.42
C LEU A 390 4.24 0.11 -4.06
N LEU A 391 4.70 1.15 -3.37
CA LEU A 391 4.19 1.58 -2.07
C LEU A 391 3.47 2.92 -2.28
N PRO A 392 2.14 2.91 -2.52
CA PRO A 392 1.37 4.11 -2.82
C PRO A 392 1.02 4.89 -1.56
N ALA A 393 0.86 6.21 -1.66
CA ALA A 393 0.40 6.98 -0.50
C ALA A 393 -1.01 6.59 -0.05
N HIS A 394 -1.85 6.07 -0.95
CA HIS A 394 -3.22 5.66 -0.63
C HIS A 394 -3.51 4.21 -1.01
N GLY A 395 -4.11 3.48 -0.06
CA GLY A 395 -4.53 2.09 -0.24
C GLY A 395 -3.42 1.07 0.01
N PRO A 396 -3.66 -0.21 -0.36
CA PRO A 396 -2.71 -1.30 -0.13
C PRO A 396 -1.49 -1.20 -1.04
N LEU A 397 -0.39 -1.84 -0.60
CA LEU A 397 0.80 -2.09 -1.40
C LEU A 397 0.45 -2.91 -2.66
N ILE A 398 1.22 -2.71 -3.72
CA ILE A 398 1.02 -3.35 -5.02
C ILE A 398 2.16 -4.34 -5.28
N ALA A 399 1.82 -5.62 -5.35
CA ALA A 399 2.76 -6.72 -5.56
C ALA A 399 3.10 -6.99 -7.04
N ASP A 400 2.28 -6.50 -7.97
CA ASP A 400 2.56 -6.52 -9.42
C ASP A 400 2.63 -5.09 -9.97
N PRO A 401 3.78 -4.40 -9.80
CA PRO A 401 3.98 -3.04 -10.28
C PRO A 401 3.74 -2.87 -11.77
N MET A 402 4.22 -3.83 -12.57
CA MET A 402 4.21 -3.71 -14.02
C MET A 402 2.77 -3.76 -14.55
N ALA A 403 1.96 -4.71 -14.09
CA ALA A 403 0.55 -4.77 -14.44
C ALA A 403 -0.19 -3.49 -14.01
N LYS A 404 0.09 -2.98 -12.80
CA LYS A 404 -0.55 -1.76 -12.29
C LYS A 404 -0.20 -0.52 -13.12
N LEU A 405 1.07 -0.35 -13.49
CA LEU A 405 1.54 0.79 -14.28
C LEU A 405 0.99 0.72 -15.71
N ASP A 406 0.98 -0.47 -16.32
CA ASP A 406 0.36 -0.70 -17.62
C ASP A 406 -1.14 -0.39 -17.61
N ASP A 407 -1.84 -0.83 -16.57
CA ASP A 407 -3.26 -0.53 -16.37
C ASP A 407 -3.51 0.98 -16.27
N TYR A 408 -2.65 1.71 -15.55
CA TYR A 408 -2.75 3.17 -15.42
C TYR A 408 -2.53 3.87 -16.76
N ILE A 409 -1.45 3.54 -17.47
CA ILE A 409 -1.14 4.13 -18.79
C ILE A 409 -2.27 3.83 -19.76
N ARG A 410 -2.70 2.57 -19.86
CA ARG A 410 -3.80 2.14 -20.72
C ARG A 410 -5.09 2.89 -20.38
N HIS A 411 -5.41 3.05 -19.10
CA HIS A 411 -6.61 3.77 -18.66
C HIS A 411 -6.58 5.24 -19.08
N ARG A 412 -5.45 5.94 -18.93
CA ARG A 412 -5.30 7.34 -19.35
C ARG A 412 -5.42 7.50 -20.87
N LEU A 413 -4.75 6.64 -21.63
CA LEU A 413 -4.83 6.68 -23.09
C LEU A 413 -6.24 6.35 -23.58
N TRP A 414 -6.91 5.37 -22.97
CA TRP A 414 -8.30 5.07 -23.25
C TRP A 414 -9.22 6.26 -22.94
N ARG A 415 -9.01 6.96 -21.82
CA ARG A 415 -9.78 8.17 -21.47
C ARG A 415 -9.52 9.31 -22.46
N GLU A 416 -8.28 9.51 -22.89
CA GLU A 416 -7.95 10.49 -23.92
C GLU A 416 -8.74 10.22 -25.22
N GLN A 417 -8.85 8.97 -25.64
CA GLN A 417 -9.67 8.61 -26.82
C GLN A 417 -11.15 8.94 -26.62
N ARG A 418 -11.70 8.78 -25.41
CA ARG A 418 -13.08 9.21 -25.10
C ARG A 418 -13.25 10.72 -25.20
N VAL A 419 -12.25 11.50 -24.80
CA VAL A 419 -12.27 12.97 -24.94
C VAL A 419 -12.25 13.37 -26.43
N ILE A 420 -11.40 12.72 -27.23
CA ILE A 420 -11.33 12.97 -28.68
C ILE A 420 -12.66 12.65 -29.37
N GLU A 421 -13.30 11.54 -29.00
CA GLU A 421 -14.63 11.18 -29.51
C GLU A 421 -15.68 12.20 -29.09
N ALA A 422 -15.67 12.63 -27.82
CA ALA A 422 -16.59 13.65 -27.35
C ALA A 422 -16.45 14.96 -28.14
N LEU A 423 -15.21 15.41 -28.42
CA LEU A 423 -14.94 16.58 -29.27
C LEU A 423 -15.44 16.37 -30.71
N ARG A 424 -15.18 15.20 -31.31
CA ARG A 424 -15.61 14.88 -32.67
C ARG A 424 -17.12 14.88 -32.81
N ASP A 425 -17.81 14.18 -31.91
CA ASP A 425 -19.27 13.97 -31.98
C ASP A 425 -20.06 15.24 -31.67
N SER A 426 -19.49 16.17 -30.91
CA SER A 426 -20.10 17.46 -30.59
C SER A 426 -19.73 18.58 -31.56
N GLY A 427 -18.69 18.39 -32.39
CA GLY A 427 -18.09 19.47 -33.18
C GLY A 427 -17.30 20.48 -32.32
N GLY A 428 -16.99 20.11 -31.08
CA GLY A 428 -16.39 20.97 -30.06
C GLY A 428 -17.35 21.33 -28.92
N GLY A 429 -16.81 21.89 -27.84
CA GLY A 429 -17.62 22.29 -26.69
C GLY A 429 -16.78 22.77 -25.51
N SER A 430 -17.46 23.30 -24.50
CA SER A 430 -16.88 23.62 -23.20
C SER A 430 -16.57 22.36 -22.38
N VAL A 431 -15.74 22.50 -21.34
CA VAL A 431 -15.41 21.38 -20.43
C VAL A 431 -16.66 20.75 -19.82
N ASP A 432 -17.64 21.56 -19.42
CA ASP A 432 -18.89 21.10 -18.81
C ASP A 432 -19.78 20.32 -19.79
N GLU A 433 -19.78 20.70 -21.07
CA GLU A 433 -20.51 19.96 -22.12
C GLU A 433 -19.81 18.65 -22.48
N LEU A 434 -18.47 18.65 -22.47
CA LEU A 434 -17.66 17.50 -22.85
C LEU A 434 -17.60 16.43 -21.75
N VAL A 435 -17.59 16.82 -20.46
CA VAL A 435 -17.47 15.86 -19.36
C VAL A 435 -18.64 14.88 -19.33
N ALA A 436 -19.87 15.36 -19.58
CA ALA A 436 -21.05 14.51 -19.62
C ALA A 436 -20.99 13.44 -20.72
N ARG A 437 -20.22 13.67 -21.79
CA ARG A 437 -20.03 12.72 -22.90
C ARG A 437 -18.86 11.79 -22.65
N ALA A 438 -17.70 12.37 -22.31
CA ALA A 438 -16.45 11.63 -22.15
C ALA A 438 -16.42 10.78 -20.87
N TYR A 439 -17.25 11.08 -19.87
CA TYR A 439 -17.32 10.42 -18.56
C TYR A 439 -18.69 9.78 -18.27
N ARG A 440 -19.44 9.38 -19.32
CA ARG A 440 -20.74 8.71 -19.17
C ARG A 440 -20.71 7.39 -18.39
N ASP A 441 -19.53 6.83 -18.19
CA ASP A 441 -19.25 5.58 -17.46
C ASP A 441 -19.09 5.78 -15.94
N VAL A 442 -19.14 7.02 -15.45
CA VAL A 442 -19.11 7.33 -14.01
C VAL A 442 -20.35 8.11 -13.58
N PRO A 443 -20.74 8.05 -12.29
CA PRO A 443 -21.91 8.78 -11.80
C PRO A 443 -21.79 10.31 -11.97
N PRO A 444 -22.89 11.04 -12.26
CA PRO A 444 -22.86 12.49 -12.39
C PRO A 444 -22.28 13.23 -11.17
N ALA A 445 -22.41 12.65 -9.98
CA ALA A 445 -21.85 13.20 -8.75
C ALA A 445 -20.32 13.37 -8.79
N VAL A 446 -19.59 12.59 -9.60
CA VAL A 446 -18.13 12.73 -9.74
C VAL A 446 -17.71 13.61 -10.92
N HIS A 447 -18.67 14.12 -11.71
CA HIS A 447 -18.37 14.98 -12.86
C HIS A 447 -17.52 16.22 -12.53
N PRO A 448 -17.67 16.90 -11.36
CA PRO A 448 -16.81 18.02 -11.02
C PRO A 448 -15.32 17.65 -10.97
N ILE A 449 -14.97 16.47 -10.44
CA ILE A 449 -13.59 15.98 -10.45
C ILE A 449 -13.21 15.49 -11.85
N ALA A 450 -14.10 14.77 -12.52
CA ALA A 450 -13.87 14.28 -13.87
C ALA A 450 -13.57 15.42 -14.86
N ALA A 451 -14.20 16.58 -14.70
CA ALA A 451 -13.98 17.77 -15.52
C ALA A 451 -12.53 18.28 -15.41
N ARG A 452 -11.90 18.19 -14.22
CA ARG A 452 -10.48 18.51 -14.04
C ARG A 452 -9.59 17.53 -14.81
N SER A 453 -9.88 16.24 -14.69
CA SER A 453 -9.17 15.20 -15.45
C SER A 453 -9.36 15.35 -16.96
N LEU A 454 -10.57 15.72 -17.41
CA LEU A 454 -10.88 16.02 -18.81
C LEU A 454 -10.03 17.20 -19.31
N LEU A 455 -9.97 18.27 -18.53
CA LEU A 455 -9.16 19.44 -18.87
C LEU A 455 -7.66 19.11 -18.97
N ALA A 456 -7.15 18.20 -18.12
CA ALA A 456 -5.76 17.73 -18.21
C ALA A 456 -5.50 17.02 -19.56
N HIS A 457 -6.44 16.18 -20.01
CA HIS A 457 -6.37 15.56 -21.33
C HIS A 457 -6.47 16.58 -22.47
N LEU A 458 -7.36 17.57 -22.36
CA LEU A 458 -7.50 18.61 -23.38
C LEU A 458 -6.23 19.44 -23.56
N ARG A 459 -5.57 19.84 -22.46
CA ARG A 459 -4.29 20.55 -22.52
C ARG A 459 -3.20 19.73 -23.18
N LYS A 460 -3.05 18.46 -22.77
CA LYS A 460 -2.13 17.53 -23.46
C LYS A 460 -2.44 17.42 -24.96
N LEU A 461 -3.72 17.33 -25.34
CA LEU A 461 -4.10 17.26 -26.76
C LEU A 461 -3.78 18.55 -27.51
N GLU A 462 -3.87 19.71 -26.87
CA GLU A 462 -3.45 20.99 -27.44
C GLU A 462 -1.93 21.07 -27.60
N ASP A 463 -1.16 20.62 -26.59
CA ASP A 463 0.29 20.52 -26.68
C ASP A 463 0.75 19.55 -27.77
N ASP A 464 0.00 18.46 -27.99
CA ASP A 464 0.21 17.49 -29.06
C ASP A 464 -0.25 18.04 -30.45
N GLY A 465 -0.84 19.23 -30.53
CA GLY A 465 -1.37 19.82 -31.77
C GLY A 465 -2.62 19.12 -32.34
N ARG A 466 -3.38 18.43 -31.49
CA ARG A 466 -4.55 17.61 -31.85
C ARG A 466 -5.88 18.26 -31.46
N ALA A 467 -5.86 19.21 -30.54
CA ALA A 467 -7.00 20.04 -30.16
C ALA A 467 -6.57 21.50 -30.09
N HIS A 468 -7.52 22.43 -30.14
CA HIS A 468 -7.25 23.84 -29.88
C HIS A 468 -8.36 24.44 -29.02
N ARG A 469 -7.98 25.39 -28.15
CA ARG A 469 -8.91 26.16 -27.34
C ARG A 469 -9.22 27.53 -27.96
N THR A 470 -10.51 27.86 -28.10
CA THR A 470 -10.98 29.19 -28.50
C THR A 470 -11.91 29.74 -27.42
N GLY A 471 -11.40 30.64 -26.57
CA GLY A 471 -12.12 31.08 -25.37
C GLY A 471 -12.29 29.93 -24.37
N ASP A 472 -13.55 29.58 -24.08
CA ASP A 472 -13.90 28.48 -23.15
C ASP A 472 -14.27 27.18 -23.86
N THR A 473 -14.23 27.17 -25.20
CA THR A 473 -14.54 25.98 -26.00
C THR A 473 -13.29 25.32 -26.58
N TRP A 474 -13.39 24.02 -26.75
CA TRP A 474 -12.36 23.15 -27.31
C TRP A 474 -12.89 22.47 -28.56
N SER A 475 -12.04 22.29 -29.56
CA SER A 475 -12.36 21.48 -30.73
C SER A 475 -11.12 20.78 -31.27
N LEU A 476 -11.32 19.76 -32.12
CA LEU A 476 -10.19 19.07 -32.75
C LEU A 476 -9.49 20.00 -33.74
N GLN A 477 -8.18 19.90 -33.80
CA GLN A 477 -7.41 20.58 -34.82
C GLN A 477 -7.65 19.90 -36.18
N ALA A 478 -7.94 20.68 -37.22
CA ALA A 478 -8.08 20.15 -38.57
C ALA A 478 -6.73 19.59 -39.02
N THR A 479 -6.71 18.29 -39.37
CA THR A 479 -5.55 17.60 -39.95
C THR A 479 -5.19 18.12 -41.31
#